data_AF-A0A7R6WKP8-F1
#
_entry.id   AF-A0A7R6WKP8-F1
#
_cell.length_a   1.000
_cell.length_b   1.000
_cell.length_c   1.000
_cell.angle_alpha   90.00
_cell.angle_beta   90.00
_cell.angle_gamma   90.00
#
_symmetry.space_group_name_H-M   'P 1'
#
loop_
_entity.id
_entity.type
_entity.pdbx_description
1 polymer ?
#
loop_
_entity_poly.entity_id
_entity_poly.type
_entity_poly.pdbx_seq_one_letter_code
_entity_poly.pdbx_strand_id
1 'polypeptide(L)'
;MNGFSWSASEKKLARHAFDMALEAALAKTMAEFKRKASAVTQPSEMWELEDYLREERRDIDRMFDYRYSQLIYVLAHLIRLGHLDEKLLAGLSQDKWDAIRRDLAFTARRSASG
;
A
#
# COMPACT_ATOMS: atom_id res chain seq x y z
N MET A 1 -20.81 -11.36 0.99
CA MET A 1 -19.64 -12.23 0.70
C MET A 1 -19.18 -12.82 2.00
N ASN A 2 -19.13 -14.15 2.12
CA ASN A 2 -18.59 -14.81 3.31
C ASN A 2 -17.14 -14.35 3.47
N GLY A 3 -16.85 -13.59 4.53
CA GLY A 3 -15.51 -13.05 4.78
C GLY A 3 -14.51 -14.19 4.94
N PHE A 4 -13.26 -13.96 4.53
CA PHE A 4 -12.18 -14.90 4.80
C PHE A 4 -12.10 -15.18 6.31
N SER A 5 -12.02 -16.45 6.68
CA SER A 5 -11.68 -16.81 8.05
C SER A 5 -10.19 -16.56 8.24
N TRP A 6 -9.85 -15.69 9.19
CA TRP A 6 -8.47 -15.34 9.50
C TRP A 6 -8.06 -15.97 10.82
N SER A 7 -7.05 -16.83 10.78
CA SER A 7 -6.42 -17.33 12.00
C SER A 7 -5.63 -16.22 12.71
N ALA A 8 -5.29 -16.43 13.99
CA ALA A 8 -4.50 -15.45 14.74
C ALA A 8 -3.10 -15.23 14.11
N SER A 9 -2.47 -16.29 13.60
CA SER A 9 -1.17 -16.21 12.95
C SER A 9 -1.26 -15.46 11.62
N GLU A 10 -2.30 -15.69 10.82
CA GLU A 10 -2.50 -14.99 9.56
C GLU A 10 -2.78 -13.50 9.76
N LYS A 11 -3.57 -13.12 10.77
CA LYS A 11 -3.80 -11.70 11.12
C LYS A 11 -2.49 -11.01 11.48
N LYS A 12 -1.67 -11.67 12.31
CA LYS A 12 -0.37 -11.14 12.73
C LYS A 12 0.58 -10.98 11.54
N LEU A 13 0.63 -11.99 10.66
CA LEU A 13 1.44 -11.96 9.46
C LEU A 13 1.01 -10.84 8.51
N ALA A 14 -0.29 -10.76 8.19
CA ALA A 14 -0.82 -9.75 7.28
C ALA A 14 -0.66 -8.34 7.84
N ARG A 15 -0.86 -8.15 9.16
CA ARG A 15 -0.61 -6.85 9.81
C ARG A 15 0.85 -6.46 9.71
N HIS A 16 1.77 -7.38 10.01
CA HIS A 16 3.20 -7.12 9.94
C HIS A 16 3.65 -6.75 8.52
N ALA A 17 3.21 -7.50 7.52
CA ALA A 17 3.48 -7.21 6.12
C ALA A 17 2.95 -5.84 5.69
N PHE A 18 1.71 -5.52 6.08
CA PHE A 18 1.11 -4.22 5.83
C PHE A 18 1.90 -3.07 6.49
N ASP A 19 2.33 -3.25 7.73
CA ASP A 19 3.07 -2.23 8.48
C ASP A 19 4.43 -1.96 7.87
N MET A 20 5.16 -3.01 7.49
CA MET A 20 6.44 -2.86 6.80
C MET A 20 6.28 -2.08 5.49
N ALA A 21 5.22 -2.36 4.72
CA ALA A 21 4.95 -1.63 3.48
C ALA A 21 4.60 -0.15 3.74
N LEU A 22 3.80 0.13 4.77
CA LEU A 22 3.43 1.49 5.17
C LEU A 22 4.65 2.27 5.68
N GLU A 23 5.46 1.67 6.54
CA GLU A 23 6.69 2.28 7.04
C GLU A 23 7.66 2.61 5.90
N ALA A 24 7.83 1.69 4.94
CA ALA A 24 8.66 1.94 3.76
C ALA A 24 8.12 3.09 2.89
N ALA A 25 6.80 3.16 2.69
CA ALA A 25 6.16 4.25 1.96
C ALA A 25 6.36 5.61 2.67
N LEU A 26 6.11 5.66 3.98
CA LEU A 26 6.31 6.87 4.79
C LEU A 26 7.79 7.30 4.83
N ALA A 27 8.72 6.36 4.91
CA ALA A 27 10.15 6.64 4.86
C ALA A 27 10.57 7.27 3.52
N LYS A 28 10.01 6.77 2.41
CA LYS A 28 10.23 7.33 1.07
C LYS A 28 9.65 8.75 0.97
N THR A 29 8.41 8.96 1.40
CA THR A 29 7.78 10.30 1.41
C THR A 29 8.58 11.28 2.28
N MET A 30 9.07 10.83 3.45
CA MET A 30 9.94 11.62 4.32
C MET A 30 11.27 12.01 3.65
N ALA A 31 11.89 11.09 2.91
CA ALA A 31 13.12 11.37 2.17
C ALA A 31 12.89 12.41 1.05
N GLU A 32 11.82 12.25 0.28
CA GLU A 32 11.45 13.21 -0.77
C GLU A 32 11.07 14.57 -0.20
N PHE A 33 10.35 14.61 0.91
CA PHE A 33 10.07 15.85 1.64
C PHE A 33 11.37 16.56 2.02
N LYS A 34 12.31 15.88 2.67
CA LYS A 34 13.60 16.47 3.06
C LYS A 34 14.35 17.02 1.85
N ARG A 35 14.37 16.28 0.74
CA ARG A 35 14.99 16.70 -0.52
C ARG A 35 14.35 17.98 -1.06
N LYS A 36 13.02 18.02 -1.17
CA LYS A 36 12.28 19.20 -1.65
C LYS A 36 12.44 20.40 -0.71
N ALA A 37 12.31 20.19 0.60
CA ALA A 37 12.48 21.23 1.61
C ALA A 37 13.86 21.89 1.54
N SER A 38 14.92 21.10 1.32
CA SER A 38 16.28 21.64 1.19
C SER A 38 16.50 22.48 -0.08
N ALA A 39 15.62 22.36 -1.08
CA ALA A 39 15.67 23.11 -2.33
C ALA A 39 14.78 24.36 -2.33
N VAL A 40 13.96 24.57 -1.30
CA VAL A 40 13.10 25.75 -1.16
C VAL A 40 13.98 26.99 -0.91
N THR A 41 13.78 28.03 -1.71
CA THR A 41 14.50 29.30 -1.63
C THR A 41 13.57 30.50 -1.41
N GLN A 42 12.28 30.35 -1.70
CA GLN A 42 11.28 31.41 -1.59
C GLN A 42 10.04 30.97 -0.79
N PRO A 43 9.35 31.90 -0.11
CA PRO A 43 8.14 31.57 0.66
C PRO A 43 7.00 30.93 -0.15
N SER A 44 6.86 31.22 -1.44
CA SER A 44 5.83 30.61 -2.29
C SER A 44 6.03 29.10 -2.47
N GLU A 45 7.29 28.66 -2.60
CA GLU A 45 7.65 27.25 -2.77
C GLU A 45 7.37 26.44 -1.49
N MET A 46 7.24 27.08 -0.33
CA MET A 46 6.79 26.42 0.89
C MET A 46 5.36 25.91 0.76
N TRP A 47 4.48 26.64 0.06
CA TRP A 47 3.09 26.24 -0.14
C TRP A 47 2.97 25.13 -1.17
N GLU A 48 3.78 25.16 -2.23
CA GLU A 48 3.87 24.05 -3.18
C GLU A 48 4.34 22.74 -2.50
N LEU A 49 5.26 22.84 -1.53
CA LEU A 49 5.69 21.70 -0.73
C LEU A 49 4.58 21.19 0.22
N GLU A 50 3.76 22.09 0.76
CA GLU A 50 2.59 21.72 1.57
C GLU A 50 1.53 21.00 0.73
N ASP A 51 1.23 21.51 -0.46
CA ASP A 51 0.32 20.89 -1.41
C ASP A 51 0.79 19.48 -1.78
N TYR A 52 2.08 19.33 -2.10
CA TYR A 52 2.69 18.01 -2.34
C TYR A 52 2.47 17.05 -1.17
N LEU A 53 2.75 17.48 0.08
CA LEU A 53 2.56 16.63 1.25
C LEU A 53 1.10 16.25 1.48
N ARG A 54 0.17 17.16 1.18
CA ARG A 54 -1.27 16.91 1.28
C ARG A 54 -1.72 15.84 0.28
N GLU A 55 -1.19 15.88 -0.94
CA GLU A 55 -1.45 14.86 -1.96
C GLU A 55 -0.88 13.51 -1.56
N GLU A 56 0.40 13.45 -1.15
CA GLU A 56 1.06 12.22 -0.70
C GLU A 56 0.31 11.57 0.46
N ARG A 57 -0.10 12.37 1.46
CA ARG A 57 -0.89 11.87 2.59
C ARG A 57 -2.21 11.26 2.11
N ARG A 58 -2.93 11.95 1.24
CA ARG A 58 -4.21 11.47 0.71
C ARG A 58 -4.04 10.15 -0.05
N ASP A 59 -2.97 10.01 -0.81
CA ASP A 59 -2.71 8.81 -1.61
C ASP A 59 -2.26 7.64 -0.74
N ILE A 60 -1.43 7.89 0.29
CA ILE A 60 -1.10 6.89 1.32
C ILE A 60 -2.36 6.45 2.07
N ASP A 61 -3.18 7.39 2.55
CA ASP A 61 -4.41 7.08 3.29
C ASP A 61 -5.40 6.24 2.46
N ARG A 62 -5.47 6.49 1.14
CA ARG A 62 -6.28 5.68 0.22
C ARG A 62 -5.69 4.29 -0.05
N MET A 63 -4.38 4.21 -0.21
CA MET A 63 -3.68 2.96 -0.54
C MET A 63 -3.63 2.00 0.66
N PHE A 64 -3.44 2.55 1.85
CA PHE A 64 -3.25 1.81 3.11
C PHE A 64 -4.53 1.80 3.95
N ASP A 65 -5.65 1.40 3.35
CA ASP A 65 -6.93 1.25 4.05
C ASP A 65 -6.99 -0.05 4.86
N TYR A 66 -6.61 0.02 6.13
CA TYR A 66 -6.59 -1.15 7.01
C TYR A 66 -7.98 -1.53 7.54
N ARG A 67 -8.75 -2.24 6.72
CA ARG A 67 -10.00 -2.91 7.11
C ARG A 67 -9.93 -4.38 6.76
N TYR A 68 -10.20 -5.28 7.72
CA TYR A 68 -10.11 -6.72 7.48
C TYR A 68 -10.98 -7.22 6.31
N SER A 69 -12.11 -6.56 6.05
CA SER A 69 -12.96 -6.86 4.89
C SER A 69 -12.34 -6.48 3.54
N GLN A 70 -11.37 -5.56 3.54
CA GLN A 70 -10.65 -5.06 2.36
C GLN A 70 -9.21 -5.59 2.27
N LEU A 71 -8.70 -6.20 3.36
CA LEU A 71 -7.28 -6.49 3.52
C LEU A 71 -6.69 -7.33 2.38
N ILE A 72 -7.43 -8.31 1.85
CA ILE A 72 -6.97 -9.10 0.69
C ILE A 72 -6.74 -8.22 -0.55
N TYR A 73 -7.66 -7.32 -0.86
CA TYR A 73 -7.55 -6.40 -2.00
C TYR A 73 -6.43 -5.39 -1.78
N VAL A 74 -6.27 -4.88 -0.56
CA VAL A 74 -5.19 -3.96 -0.21
C VAL A 74 -3.82 -4.64 -0.34
N LEU A 75 -3.66 -5.87 0.16
CA LEU A 75 -2.41 -6.63 0.00
C LEU A 75 -2.08 -6.87 -1.48
N ALA A 76 -3.06 -7.27 -2.29
CA ALA A 76 -2.89 -7.42 -3.75
C ALA A 76 -2.51 -6.10 -4.42
N HIS A 77 -3.15 -5.00 -4.02
CA HIS A 77 -2.83 -3.66 -4.52
C HIS A 77 -1.39 -3.25 -4.19
N LEU A 78 -0.96 -3.45 -2.94
CA LEU A 78 0.41 -3.13 -2.49
C LEU A 78 1.46 -3.98 -3.22
N ILE A 79 1.18 -5.26 -3.46
CA ILE A 79 2.04 -6.13 -4.28
C ILE A 79 2.17 -5.58 -5.71
N ARG A 80 1.03 -5.27 -6.34
CA ARG A 80 1.00 -4.75 -7.72
C ARG A 80 1.79 -3.46 -7.88
N LEU A 81 1.72 -2.57 -6.89
CA LEU A 81 2.47 -1.31 -6.88
C LEU A 81 3.92 -1.46 -6.41
N GLY A 82 4.36 -2.67 -6.05
CA GLY A 82 5.73 -2.94 -5.60
C GLY A 82 6.03 -2.45 -4.17
N HIS A 83 5.00 -2.13 -3.38
CA HIS A 83 5.14 -1.74 -1.98
C HIS A 83 5.24 -2.94 -1.03
N LEU A 84 4.82 -4.13 -1.47
CA LEU A 84 4.82 -5.35 -0.65
C LEU A 84 5.42 -6.54 -1.42
N ASP A 85 6.42 -7.20 -0.82
CA ASP A 85 6.93 -8.48 -1.33
C ASP A 85 5.98 -9.62 -0.92
N GLU A 86 5.49 -10.36 -1.92
CA GLU A 86 4.65 -11.56 -1.75
C GLU A 86 5.22 -12.57 -0.75
N LYS A 87 6.56 -12.67 -0.63
CA LYS A 87 7.21 -13.60 0.30
C LYS A 87 6.84 -13.33 1.76
N LEU A 88 6.53 -12.07 2.12
CA LEU A 88 6.08 -11.71 3.46
C LEU A 88 4.70 -12.28 3.82
N LEU A 89 3.97 -12.81 2.83
CA LEU A 89 2.64 -13.40 2.99
C LEU A 89 2.65 -14.94 2.86
N ALA A 90 3.82 -15.59 2.81
CA ALA A 90 3.93 -17.02 2.55
C ALA A 90 3.16 -17.92 3.54
N GLY A 91 2.85 -17.42 4.75
CA GLY A 91 2.07 -18.14 5.76
C GLY A 91 0.55 -18.00 5.64
N LEU A 92 0.02 -17.31 4.63
CA LEU A 92 -1.42 -17.25 4.37
C LEU A 92 -1.95 -18.55 3.76
N SER A 93 -3.20 -18.89 4.07
CA SER A 93 -3.89 -20.03 3.47
C SER A 93 -4.08 -19.87 1.94
N GLN A 94 -4.25 -21.01 1.26
CA GLN A 94 -4.34 -21.05 -0.21
C GLN A 94 -5.53 -20.25 -0.77
N ASP A 95 -6.69 -20.26 -0.10
CA ASP A 95 -7.87 -19.50 -0.51
C ASP A 95 -7.64 -17.98 -0.53
N LYS A 96 -6.82 -17.47 0.40
CA LYS A 96 -6.40 -16.05 0.43
C LYS A 96 -5.44 -15.75 -0.71
N TRP A 97 -4.45 -16.62 -0.95
CA TRP A 97 -3.54 -16.50 -2.09
C TRP A 97 -4.26 -16.53 -3.42
N ASP A 98 -5.25 -17.41 -3.58
CA ASP A 98 -6.06 -17.47 -4.80
C ASP A 98 -6.85 -16.18 -5.00
N ALA A 99 -7.33 -15.56 -3.93
CA ALA A 99 -8.01 -14.27 -4.00
C ALA A 99 -7.06 -13.12 -4.39
N ILE A 100 -5.87 -13.06 -3.79
CA ILE A 100 -4.83 -12.09 -4.15
C ILE A 100 -4.48 -12.23 -5.64
N ARG A 101 -4.21 -13.46 -6.12
CA ARG A 101 -3.86 -13.73 -7.52
C ARG A 101 -4.98 -13.38 -8.49
N ARG A 102 -6.24 -13.67 -8.13
CA ARG A 102 -7.40 -13.29 -8.95
C ARG A 102 -7.50 -11.78 -9.11
N ASP A 103 -7.25 -11.02 -8.05
CA ASP A 103 -7.27 -9.55 -8.09
C ASP A 103 -6.14 -8.98 -8.96
N LEU A 104 -4.91 -9.49 -8.78
CA LEU A 104 -3.75 -9.14 -9.61
C LEU A 104 -4.04 -9.38 -11.10
N ALA A 105 -4.58 -10.56 -11.44
CA ALA A 105 -4.91 -10.93 -12.81
C ALA A 105 -6.08 -10.12 -13.39
N PHE A 106 -7.08 -9.77 -12.58
CA PHE A 106 -8.19 -8.92 -13.01
C PHE A 106 -7.70 -7.51 -13.35
N THR A 107 -6.85 -6.93 -12.49
CA THR A 107 -6.33 -5.58 -12.70
C THR A 107 -5.38 -5.51 -13.89
N ALA A 108 -4.49 -6.50 -14.06
CA ALA A 108 -3.60 -6.58 -15.22
C ALA A 108 -4.36 -6.58 -16.57
N ARG A 109 -5.48 -7.32 -16.64
CA ARG A 109 -6.34 -7.35 -17.84
C ARG A 109 -7.04 -6.02 -18.14
N ARG A 110 -7.35 -5.24 -17.11
CA ARG A 110 -7.95 -3.90 -17.28
C ARG A 110 -6.94 -2.90 -17.81
N SER A 111 -5.70 -2.95 -17.32
CA SER A 111 -4.61 -2.08 -17.80
C SER A 111 -4.17 -2.40 -19.24
N ALA A 112 -4.41 -3.61 -19.73
CA ALA A 112 -4.08 -4.00 -21.11
C ALA A 112 -5.17 -3.65 -22.14
N SER A 113 -6.37 -3.26 -21.67
CA SER A 113 -7.54 -3.00 -22.51
C SER A 113 -7.88 -1.51 -22.64
N GLY A 114 -7.04 -0.61 -22.11
CA GLY A 114 -7.20 0.84 -22.15
C GLY A 114 -5.92 1.52 -22.59
#